data_AF-A0A4U9I646-F1
#
_entry.id   AF-A0A4U9I646-F1
#
_cell.length_a   1.000
_cell.length_b   1.000
_cell.length_c   1.000
_cell.angle_alpha   90.00
_cell.angle_beta   90.00
_cell.angle_gamma   90.00
#
_symmetry.space_group_name_H-M   'P 1'
#
loop_
_entity.id
_entity.type
_entity.pdbx_description
1 polymer ?
#
loop_
_entity_poly.entity_id
_entity_poly.type
_entity_poly.pdbx_seq_one_letter_code
_entity_poly.pdbx_strand_id
1 'polypeptide(L)'
;MLTAHSPALLLGLQLLNAIYIGILAGIGMLYFQDLMPGQAGAATTLYTNTTRVGWIIAGSMAGVVAEIWSYHAVFWIALGMCILTTLCLTRIKDI
;
A
#
# COMPACT_ATOMS: atom_id res chain seq x y z
N MET A 1 -13.53 20.07 1.86
CA MET A 1 -13.95 19.68 0.49
C MET A 1 -12.68 19.33 -0.27
N LEU A 2 -12.46 18.06 -0.60
CA LEU A 2 -11.34 17.67 -1.45
C LEU A 2 -11.54 18.34 -2.81
N THR A 3 -10.53 19.06 -3.27
CA THR A 3 -10.54 20.07 -4.34
C THR A 3 -10.82 19.54 -5.75
N ALA A 4 -11.28 18.29 -5.88
CA ALA A 4 -11.33 17.51 -7.12
C ALA A 4 -12.66 16.77 -7.26
N HIS A 5 -13.62 17.36 -7.99
CA HIS A 5 -14.91 16.72 -8.28
C HIS A 5 -15.08 16.32 -9.75
N SER A 6 -14.15 16.70 -10.63
CA SER A 6 -14.25 16.37 -12.05
C SER A 6 -13.77 14.93 -12.30
N PRO A 7 -14.56 14.09 -13.01
CA PRO A 7 -14.18 12.72 -13.33
C PRO A 7 -12.83 12.63 -14.06
N ALA A 8 -12.54 13.59 -14.94
CA ALA A 8 -11.28 13.68 -15.66
C ALA A 8 -10.07 13.85 -14.73
N LEU A 9 -10.21 14.60 -13.63
CA LEU A 9 -9.12 14.82 -12.68
C LEU A 9 -8.92 13.60 -11.77
N LEU A 10 -10.00 12.90 -11.39
CA LEU A 10 -9.91 11.62 -10.68
C LEU A 10 -9.21 10.54 -11.54
N LEU A 11 -9.51 10.50 -12.84
CA LEU A 11 -8.79 9.62 -13.78
C LEU A 11 -7.32 10.01 -13.91
N GLY A 12 -7.01 11.32 -13.96
CA GLY A 12 -5.63 11.80 -13.96
C GLY A 12 -4.85 11.38 -12.71
N LEU A 13 -5.49 11.40 -11.54
CA LEU A 13 -4.88 10.94 -10.28
C LEU A 13 -4.55 9.44 -10.29
N GLN A 14 -5.23 8.62 -11.10
CA GLN A 14 -4.89 7.20 -11.21
C GLN A 14 -3.55 6.95 -11.89
N LEU A 15 -3.01 7.89 -12.67
CA LEU A 15 -1.64 7.77 -13.17
C LEU A 15 -0.63 7.77 -12.02
N LEU A 16 -0.82 8.64 -11.03
CA LEU A 16 0.03 8.69 -9.83
C LEU A 16 -0.09 7.40 -9.02
N ASN A 17 -1.32 6.88 -8.89
CA ASN A 17 -1.57 5.61 -8.20
C ASN A 17 -0.91 4.43 -8.94
N ALA A 18 -1.01 4.38 -10.27
CA ALA A 18 -0.40 3.33 -11.08
C ALA A 18 1.13 3.32 -10.94
N ILE A 19 1.76 4.50 -10.93
CA ILE A 19 3.21 4.64 -10.67
C ILE A 19 3.54 4.10 -9.27
N TYR A 20 2.77 4.49 -8.25
CA TYR A 20 2.97 4.02 -6.88
C TYR A 20 2.88 2.48 -6.77
N ILE A 21 1.82 1.87 -7.31
CA ILE A 21 1.66 0.41 -7.29
C ILE A 21 2.78 -0.28 -8.07
N GLY A 22 3.19 0.27 -9.22
CA GLY A 22 4.28 -0.27 -10.03
C GLY A 22 5.61 -0.29 -9.29
N ILE A 23 5.95 0.81 -8.61
CA ILE A 23 7.16 0.90 -7.78
C ILE A 23 7.11 -0.12 -6.64
N LEU A 24 5.99 -0.20 -5.92
CA LEU A 24 5.85 -1.11 -4.79
C LEU A 24 5.89 -2.59 -5.24
N ALA A 25 5.23 -2.93 -6.34
CA ALA A 25 5.22 -4.30 -6.86
C ALA A 25 6.61 -4.76 -7.36
N GLY A 26 7.36 -3.87 -8.01
CA GLY A 26 8.69 -4.17 -8.52
C GLY A 26 9.77 -4.10 -7.44
N ILE A 27 10.03 -2.90 -6.93
CA ILE A 27 11.14 -2.63 -5.99
C ILE A 27 10.88 -3.29 -4.64
N GLY A 28 9.64 -3.26 -4.14
CA GLY A 28 9.30 -3.85 -2.85
C GLY A 28 9.59 -5.36 -2.80
N MET A 29 9.30 -6.09 -3.88
CA MET A 29 9.59 -7.52 -3.96
C MET A 29 11.11 -7.79 -3.98
N LEU A 30 11.86 -7.04 -4.79
CA LEU A 30 13.32 -7.16 -4.87
C LEU A 30 13.97 -6.91 -3.50
N TYR A 31 13.53 -5.87 -2.78
CA TYR A 31 14.02 -5.56 -1.45
C TYR A 31 13.90 -6.75 -0.48
N PHE A 32 12.73 -7.41 -0.45
CA PHE A 32 12.55 -8.60 0.40
C PHE A 32 13.37 -9.81 -0.07
N GLN A 33 13.62 -9.94 -1.38
CA GLN A 33 14.49 -10.99 -1.90
C GLN A 33 15.95 -10.75 -1.48
N ASP A 34 16.42 -9.50 -1.53
CA ASP A 34 17.78 -9.12 -1.14
C ASP A 34 18.03 -9.30 0.37
N LEU A 35 16.99 -9.09 1.20
CA LEU A 35 17.02 -9.38 2.64
C LEU A 35 17.08 -10.89 2.98
N MET A 36 16.73 -11.78 2.04
CA MET A 36 16.72 -13.24 2.22
C MET A 36 17.57 -13.96 1.14
N PRO A 37 18.90 -13.73 1.11
CA PRO A 37 19.77 -14.29 0.09
C PRO A 37 19.76 -15.83 0.16
N GLY A 38 19.59 -16.47 -1.00
CA GLY A 38 19.49 -17.93 -1.11
C GLY A 38 18.06 -18.49 -0.95
N GLN A 39 17.07 -17.66 -0.62
CA GLN A 39 15.66 -18.07 -0.46
C GLN A 39 14.68 -17.16 -1.22
N ALA A 40 15.04 -16.70 -2.42
CA ALA A 40 14.24 -15.76 -3.21
C ALA A 40 12.79 -16.24 -3.50
N GLY A 41 12.58 -17.55 -3.66
CA GLY A 41 11.25 -18.13 -3.82
C GLY A 41 10.37 -17.99 -2.56
N ALA A 42 10.97 -18.17 -1.37
CA ALA A 42 10.27 -17.99 -0.10
C ALA A 42 9.96 -16.50 0.14
N ALA A 43 10.91 -15.61 -0.12
CA ALA A 43 10.70 -14.15 -0.01
C ALA A 43 9.56 -13.66 -0.90
N THR A 44 9.51 -14.13 -2.15
CA THR A 44 8.44 -13.78 -3.11
C THR A 44 7.08 -14.31 -2.64
N THR A 45 7.04 -15.54 -2.13
CA THR A 45 5.82 -16.16 -1.61
C THR A 45 5.31 -15.40 -0.38
N LEU A 46 6.21 -15.03 0.53
CA LEU A 46 5.88 -14.23 1.71
C LEU A 46 5.36 -12.85 1.31
N TYR A 47 6.05 -12.17 0.40
CA TYR A 47 5.65 -10.85 -0.09
C TYR A 47 4.25 -10.88 -0.73
N THR A 48 4.01 -11.84 -1.62
CA THR A 48 2.72 -11.95 -2.34
C THR A 48 1.58 -12.39 -1.42
N ASN A 49 1.81 -13.34 -0.51
CA ASN A 49 0.80 -13.75 0.47
C ASN A 49 0.46 -12.62 1.44
N THR A 50 1.46 -11.95 2.01
CA THR A 50 1.24 -10.82 2.91
C THR A 50 0.53 -9.67 2.20
N THR A 51 0.90 -9.37 0.95
CA THR A 51 0.22 -8.35 0.13
C THR A 51 -1.26 -8.71 -0.02
N ARG A 52 -1.60 -9.95 -0.45
CA ARG A 52 -3.00 -10.39 -0.60
C ARG A 52 -3.78 -10.31 0.71
N VAL A 53 -3.20 -10.73 1.83
CA VAL A 53 -3.83 -10.59 3.15
C VAL A 53 -4.08 -9.11 3.47
N GLY A 54 -3.12 -8.24 3.17
CA GLY A 54 -3.26 -6.79 3.26
C GLY A 54 -4.45 -6.26 2.46
N TRP A 55 -4.64 -6.71 1.21
CA TRP A 55 -5.79 -6.33 0.38
C TRP A 55 -7.13 -6.76 0.99
N ILE A 56 -7.20 -7.98 1.53
CA ILE A 56 -8.42 -8.49 2.19
C ILE A 56 -8.78 -7.61 3.39
N ILE A 57 -7.80 -7.35 4.27
CA ILE A 57 -8.00 -6.54 5.48
C ILE A 57 -8.34 -5.09 5.11
N ALA A 58 -7.60 -4.50 4.17
CA ALA A 58 -7.80 -3.11 3.75
C ALA A 58 -9.16 -2.90 3.09
N GLY A 59 -9.60 -3.83 2.24
CA GLY A 59 -10.91 -3.77 1.59
C GLY A 59 -12.06 -3.82 2.59
N SER A 60 -12.02 -4.77 3.54
CA SER A 60 -13.02 -4.87 4.59
C SER A 60 -13.03 -3.65 5.51
N MET A 61 -11.84 -3.17 5.92
CA MET A 61 -11.72 -1.99 6.78
C MET A 61 -12.20 -0.71 6.10
N ALA A 62 -11.84 -0.51 4.83
CA ALA A 62 -12.29 0.65 4.06
C ALA A 62 -13.81 0.67 3.90
N GLY A 63 -14.43 -0.50 3.66
CA GLY A 63 -15.89 -0.63 3.57
C GLY A 63 -16.60 -0.24 4.88
N VAL A 64 -16.17 -0.83 6.00
CA VAL A 64 -16.76 -0.56 7.32
C VAL A 64 -16.57 0.91 7.74
N VAL A 65 -15.38 1.47 7.52
CA VAL A 65 -15.11 2.89 7.85
C VAL A 65 -15.91 3.84 6.97
N ALA A 66 -16.06 3.52 5.68
CA ALA A 66 -16.85 4.32 4.76
C ALA A 66 -18.34 4.30 5.13
N GLU A 67 -18.86 3.17 5.61
CA GLU A 67 -20.24 2.99 6.04
C GLU A 67 -20.55 3.74 7.35
N ILE A 68 -19.68 3.61 8.36
CA ILE A 68 -19.95 4.15 9.71
C ILE A 68 -19.65 5.65 9.81
N TRP A 69 -18.55 6.12 9.22
CA TRP A 69 -18.10 7.50 9.34
C TRP A 69 -18.29 8.30 8.05
N SER A 70 -17.44 8.01 7.06
CA SER A 70 -17.48 8.62 5.72
C SER A 70 -16.29 8.11 4.91
N TYR A 71 -16.38 8.24 3.59
CA TYR A 71 -15.24 8.01 2.69
C TYR A 71 -14.01 8.87 3.02
N HIS A 72 -14.19 10.05 3.61
CA HIS A 72 -13.08 10.94 3.99
C HIS A 72 -12.23 10.36 5.12
N ALA A 73 -12.85 9.64 6.06
CA ALA A 73 -12.13 8.99 7.15
C ALA A 73 -11.19 7.89 6.63
N VAL A 74 -11.55 7.21 5.55
CA VAL A 74 -10.71 6.19 4.91
C VAL A 74 -9.38 6.78 4.42
N PHE A 75 -9.40 7.98 3.84
CA PHE A 75 -8.17 8.64 3.39
C PHE A 75 -7.23 9.01 4.54
N TRP A 76 -7.78 9.42 5.70
CA TRP A 76 -6.97 9.68 6.90
C TRP A 76 -6.33 8.42 7.47
N ILE A 77 -7.07 7.31 7.49
CA ILE A 77 -6.54 6.01 7.91
C ILE A 77 -5.44 5.55 6.95
N ALA A 78 -5.68 5.65 5.64
CA ALA A 78 -4.67 5.31 4.63
C ALA A 78 -3.38 6.14 4.80
N LEU A 79 -3.52 7.45 5.07
CA LEU A 79 -2.38 8.32 5.36
C LEU A 79 -1.61 7.87 6.61
N GLY A 80 -2.32 7.51 7.69
CA GLY A 80 -1.71 6.94 8.89
C GLY A 80 -0.96 5.63 8.63
N MET A 81 -1.54 4.74 7.81
CA MET A 81 -0.90 3.48 7.42
C MET A 81 0.36 3.71 6.56
N CYS A 82 0.35 4.68 5.65
CA CYS A 82 1.53 5.06 4.88
C CYS A 82 2.66 5.54 5.79
N ILE A 83 2.36 6.42 6.75
CA ILE A 83 3.35 6.90 7.73
C ILE A 83 3.91 5.73 8.55
N LEU A 84 3.03 4.86 9.06
CA LEU A 84 3.45 3.68 9.83
C LEU A 84 4.36 2.76 9.01
N THR A 85 4.04 2.56 7.73
CA THR A 85 4.84 1.74 6.81
C THR A 85 6.21 2.36 6.60
N THR A 86 6.29 3.67 6.33
CA THR A 86 7.58 4.38 6.17
C THR A 86 8.40 4.30 7.45
N LEU A 87 7.79 4.48 8.62
CA LEU A 87 8.47 4.33 9.90
C LEU A 87 9.02 2.92 10.09
N CYS A 88 8.22 1.90 9.78
CA CYS A 88 8.64 0.51 9.88
C CYS A 88 9.84 0.22 8.97
N LEU A 89 9.78 0.67 7.71
CA LEU A 89 10.88 0.53 6.74
C LEU A 89 12.15 1.24 7.21
N THR A 90 12.06 2.46 7.75
CA THR A 90 13.23 3.19 8.27
C THR A 90 13.86 2.54 9.51
N ARG A 91 13.14 1.65 10.21
CA ARG A 91 13.66 0.92 11.38
C ARG A 91 14.36 -0.38 11.00
N ILE A 92 14.17 -0.87 9.77
CA ILE A 92 14.95 -1.98 9.26
C ILE A 92 16.35 -1.46 9.00
N LYS A 93 17.31 -1.88 9.83
CA LYS A 93 18.73 -1.65 9.57
C LYS A 93 19.17 -2.70 8.55
N ASP A 94 19.58 -2.24 7.37
CA ASP A 94 20.34 -3.07 6.44
C ASP A 94 21.54 -3.65 7.21
N ILE A 95 21.67 -4.97 7.19
CA ILE A 95 22.74 -5.74 7.83
C ILE A 95 24.00 -5.62 6.96
#